data_AF-A0AAN4Z836-F1
#
_entry.id   AF-A0AAN4Z836-F1
#
_cell.length_a   1.000
_cell.length_b   1.000
_cell.length_c   1.000
_cell.angle_alpha   90.00
_cell.angle_beta   90.00
_cell.angle_gamma   90.00
#
_symmetry.space_group_name_H-M   'P 1'
#
loop_
_entity.id
_entity.type
_entity.pdbx_description
1 polymer ?
#
loop_
_entity_poly.entity_id
_entity_poly.type
_entity_poly.pdbx_seq_one_letter_code
_entity_poly.pdbx_strand_id
1 'polypeptide(L)'
;LHWIVVEDAESTSKSVNDILKRSRVQYTHIAVATPSHNKLKPTDPNWLLPRGVPQRNAALAYIRNNLGSSGSGVVFFGDDDNVYDWRLFDEMRRVRRVGVWPVGVVGGLLAEHALINEQGTQVFVWHTRTEKTKLSRAENTSLVERMGERKGQNHYYPPDFDYKKHKSLNAYHGVHALRERASKIKEGILVIRFEMPFNIWCLGCNNHVGMGVRYNAEKKKVGMFYTTPLYEFRMKCHLCDNYYVIRTDPKNFDYELVEGCRRQEKRFDPSTVDGSAPIDRGEHLKLAADAMYKAENAEDDRQKGTKDDKKIDHLEWLQERMRDDFAANSALRRSFRNEKKSLGEQRALDDDLRKRTSLSIKLLPENPEDKKVAGMITRYKHVKSYEERQKEDRESIANRRIFKNGDKKGEEEEPSSSKEKLVKSLKEQKNRKLNEEFERKRGVGEVSGLTRSALGIVKKKQIKLEADGESEVSMEIKEDVNGVKMEDIPLFDVVDVKEVKKEMKPEIASSLSALAEYSSSSEEE
;
A
#
# COMPACT_ATOMS: atom_id res chain seq x y z
N LEU A 1 -10.65 -20.27 51.81
CA LEU A 1 -10.35 -19.68 50.48
C LEU A 1 -9.44 -18.50 50.73
N HIS A 2 -8.26 -18.49 50.12
CA HIS A 2 -7.30 -17.39 50.21
C HIS A 2 -6.94 -16.96 48.79
N TRP A 3 -7.02 -15.67 48.49
CA TRP A 3 -6.72 -15.13 47.16
C TRP A 3 -5.27 -14.64 47.11
N ILE A 4 -4.53 -15.07 46.10
CA ILE A 4 -3.22 -14.49 45.79
C ILE A 4 -3.43 -13.71 44.49
N VAL A 5 -3.50 -12.39 44.61
CA VAL A 5 -3.72 -11.49 43.48
C VAL A 5 -2.38 -10.90 43.09
N VAL A 6 -1.93 -11.22 41.87
CA VAL A 6 -0.69 -10.71 41.31
C VAL A 6 -1.03 -9.72 40.20
N GLU A 7 -0.75 -8.46 40.44
CA GLU A 7 -1.02 -7.36 39.52
C GLU A 7 0.12 -7.20 38.50
N ASP A 8 -0.19 -7.04 37.21
CA ASP A 8 0.79 -6.73 36.16
C ASP A 8 1.19 -5.24 36.21
N ALA A 9 1.90 -4.87 37.27
CA ALA A 9 2.39 -3.54 37.52
C ALA A 9 3.73 -3.57 38.28
N GLU A 10 4.46 -2.47 38.26
CA GLU A 10 5.70 -2.33 39.04
C GLU A 10 5.41 -2.16 40.54
N SER A 11 4.21 -1.69 40.89
CA SER A 11 3.75 -1.51 42.28
C SER A 11 2.26 -1.82 42.40
N THR A 12 1.79 -2.09 43.62
CA THR A 12 0.39 -2.42 43.89
C THR A 12 -0.51 -1.18 43.76
N SER A 13 -1.60 -1.29 42.99
CA SER A 13 -2.49 -0.16 42.80
C SER A 13 -3.48 0.02 43.95
N LYS A 14 -3.83 1.29 44.22
CA LYS A 14 -4.81 1.66 45.25
C LYS A 14 -6.21 1.14 44.92
N SER A 15 -6.61 1.19 43.66
CA SER A 15 -7.93 0.73 43.18
C SER A 15 -8.15 -0.76 43.43
N VAL A 16 -7.16 -1.60 43.11
CA VAL A 16 -7.24 -3.05 43.34
C VAL A 16 -7.26 -3.34 44.84
N ASN A 17 -6.44 -2.65 45.63
CA ASN A 17 -6.43 -2.81 47.09
C ASN A 17 -7.79 -2.46 47.72
N ASP A 18 -8.44 -1.38 47.26
CA ASP A 18 -9.76 -0.98 47.76
C ASP A 18 -10.86 -1.99 47.35
N ILE A 19 -10.74 -2.67 46.21
CA ILE A 19 -11.62 -3.78 45.83
C ILE A 19 -11.43 -4.98 46.78
N LEU A 20 -10.18 -5.36 47.05
CA LEU A 20 -9.87 -6.50 47.91
C LEU A 20 -10.30 -6.27 49.37
N LYS A 21 -10.15 -5.04 49.88
CA LYS A 21 -10.68 -4.67 51.20
C LYS A 21 -12.20 -4.81 51.29
N ARG A 22 -12.92 -4.49 50.20
CA ARG A 22 -14.38 -4.63 50.14
C ARG A 22 -14.85 -6.07 50.03
N SER A 23 -14.06 -6.96 49.41
CA SER A 23 -14.47 -8.34 49.15
C SER A 23 -14.55 -9.20 50.42
N ARG A 24 -13.88 -8.81 51.51
CA ARG A 24 -13.80 -9.54 52.79
C ARG A 24 -13.23 -10.96 52.70
N VAL A 25 -12.66 -11.34 51.55
CA VAL A 25 -11.94 -12.61 51.35
C VAL A 25 -10.52 -12.42 51.88
N GLN A 26 -9.93 -13.43 52.51
CA GLN A 26 -8.50 -13.38 52.88
C GLN A 26 -7.64 -13.29 51.62
N TYR A 27 -6.74 -12.31 51.54
CA TYR A 27 -5.97 -12.06 50.33
C TYR A 27 -4.52 -11.68 50.60
N THR A 28 -3.66 -11.98 49.61
CA THR A 28 -2.32 -11.44 49.46
C THR A 28 -2.27 -10.69 48.13
N HIS A 29 -1.81 -9.44 48.15
CA HIS A 29 -1.66 -8.61 46.95
C HIS A 29 -0.17 -8.39 46.66
N ILE A 30 0.28 -8.80 45.47
CA ILE A 30 1.67 -8.71 45.00
C ILE A 30 1.66 -8.01 43.63
N ALA A 31 2.72 -7.29 43.28
CA ALA A 31 2.87 -6.66 41.96
C ALA A 31 4.11 -7.21 41.25
N VAL A 32 3.95 -7.67 40.01
CA VAL A 32 5.03 -8.13 39.14
C VAL A 32 4.74 -7.69 37.71
N ALA A 33 5.55 -6.76 37.21
CA ALA A 33 5.45 -6.27 35.84
C ALA A 33 5.96 -7.29 34.83
N THR A 34 5.21 -7.48 33.75
CA THR A 34 5.65 -8.21 32.56
C THR A 34 6.87 -7.48 31.97
N PRO A 35 7.98 -8.17 31.69
CA PRO A 35 9.16 -7.54 31.09
C PRO A 35 8.85 -6.84 29.76
N SER A 36 9.51 -5.71 29.47
CA SER A 36 9.25 -4.91 28.27
C SER A 36 9.39 -5.65 26.94
N HIS A 37 10.18 -6.73 26.88
CA HIS A 37 10.35 -7.58 25.70
C HIS A 37 9.18 -8.55 25.47
N ASN A 38 8.32 -8.76 26.47
CA ASN A 38 7.15 -9.64 26.42
C ASN A 38 5.83 -8.85 26.48
N LYS A 39 5.86 -7.52 26.34
CA LYS A 39 4.66 -6.68 26.21
C LYS A 39 4.22 -6.58 24.76
N LEU A 40 2.93 -6.84 24.51
CA LEU A 40 2.31 -6.67 23.19
C LEU A 40 2.29 -5.19 22.79
N LYS A 41 2.61 -4.88 21.53
CA LYS A 41 2.40 -3.54 20.97
C LYS A 41 0.92 -3.37 20.59
N PRO A 42 0.40 -2.12 20.50
CA PRO A 42 -0.98 -1.87 20.11
C PRO A 42 -1.40 -2.43 18.74
N THR A 43 -0.43 -2.70 17.87
CA THR A 43 -0.61 -3.26 16.53
C THR A 43 -0.53 -4.79 16.48
N ASP A 44 -0.08 -5.43 17.56
CA ASP A 44 0.20 -6.86 17.56
C ASP A 44 -1.09 -7.66 17.87
N PRO A 45 -1.30 -8.82 17.23
CA PRO A 45 -2.43 -9.67 17.57
C PRO A 45 -2.39 -10.10 19.04
N ASN A 46 -3.54 -10.10 19.70
CA ASN A 46 -3.68 -10.38 21.15
C ASN A 46 -3.09 -11.72 21.63
N TRP A 47 -2.82 -12.64 20.70
CA TRP A 47 -2.30 -13.98 20.90
C TRP A 47 -0.79 -14.13 20.63
N LEU A 48 -0.08 -13.07 20.26
CA LEU A 48 1.31 -13.19 19.80
C LEU A 48 2.31 -13.53 20.93
N LEU A 49 2.05 -13.05 22.15
CA LEU A 49 2.93 -13.23 23.30
C LEU A 49 2.15 -13.81 24.49
N PRO A 50 2.77 -14.69 25.31
CA PRO A 50 2.14 -15.25 26.48
C PRO A 50 1.83 -14.18 27.53
N ARG A 51 0.65 -14.29 28.14
CA ARG A 51 0.19 -13.36 29.18
C ARG A 51 0.26 -14.05 30.54
N GLY A 52 0.63 -13.30 31.59
CA GLY A 52 0.49 -13.77 32.97
C GLY A 52 1.54 -14.78 33.46
N VAL A 53 2.51 -15.21 32.64
CA VAL A 53 3.53 -16.22 33.06
C VAL A 53 4.40 -15.73 34.23
N PRO A 54 5.00 -14.52 34.19
CA PRO A 54 5.75 -13.98 35.34
C PRO A 54 4.90 -13.89 36.61
N GLN A 55 3.63 -13.51 36.47
CA GLN A 55 2.69 -13.33 37.58
C GLN A 55 2.30 -14.66 38.22
N ARG A 56 2.01 -15.69 37.41
CA ARG A 56 1.75 -17.06 37.87
C ARG A 56 2.97 -17.65 38.59
N ASN A 57 4.18 -17.40 38.09
CA ASN A 57 5.42 -17.86 38.72
C ASN A 57 5.71 -17.13 40.05
N ALA A 58 5.42 -15.83 40.13
CA ALA A 58 5.54 -15.06 41.36
C ALA A 58 4.55 -15.53 42.44
N ALA A 59 3.31 -15.86 42.05
CA ALA A 59 2.34 -16.48 42.96
C ALA A 59 2.85 -17.83 43.50
N LEU A 60 3.41 -18.68 42.62
CA LEU A 60 4.02 -19.95 43.03
C LEU A 60 5.21 -19.76 43.98
N ALA A 61 6.08 -18.79 43.71
CA ALA A 61 7.21 -18.46 44.57
C ALA A 61 6.72 -17.98 45.96
N TYR A 62 5.68 -17.14 46.01
CA TYR A 62 5.07 -16.72 47.27
C TYR A 62 4.53 -17.90 48.06
N ILE A 63 3.79 -18.81 47.41
CA ILE A 63 3.26 -20.03 48.06
C ILE A 63 4.42 -20.85 48.64
N ARG A 64 5.48 -21.11 47.87
CA ARG A 64 6.63 -21.91 48.32
C ARG A 64 7.34 -21.29 49.52
N ASN A 65 7.52 -19.96 49.50
CA ASN A 65 8.25 -19.26 50.55
C ASN A 65 7.45 -19.06 51.84
N ASN A 66 6.11 -18.95 51.76
CA ASN A 66 5.27 -18.58 52.89
C ASN A 66 4.42 -19.74 53.45
N LEU A 67 4.12 -20.77 52.66
CA LEU A 67 3.34 -21.94 53.10
C LEU A 67 4.21 -23.16 53.43
N GLY A 68 5.53 -22.99 53.56
CA GLY A 68 6.58 -24.04 53.56
C GLY A 68 6.32 -25.38 54.27
N SER A 69 5.44 -25.45 55.28
CA SER A 69 5.08 -26.70 55.99
C SER A 69 3.57 -26.88 56.25
N SER A 70 2.70 -26.04 55.68
CA SER A 70 1.25 -26.09 55.95
C SER A 70 0.51 -26.90 54.90
N GLY A 71 -0.10 -28.02 55.34
CA GLY A 71 -1.32 -28.66 54.83
C GLY A 71 -1.49 -28.95 53.33
N SER A 72 -2.02 -30.12 52.99
CA SER A 72 -2.54 -30.41 51.64
C SER A 72 -3.58 -29.35 51.22
N GLY A 73 -3.36 -28.69 50.09
CA GLY A 73 -4.26 -27.68 49.54
C GLY A 73 -4.30 -27.73 48.01
N VAL A 74 -5.40 -27.23 47.43
CA VAL A 74 -5.59 -27.16 45.98
C VAL A 74 -5.34 -25.73 45.52
N VAL A 75 -4.44 -25.56 44.54
CA VAL A 75 -4.14 -24.28 43.91
C VAL A 75 -4.90 -24.19 42.59
N PHE A 76 -5.66 -23.12 42.41
CA PHE A 76 -6.34 -22.81 41.16
C PHE A 76 -5.80 -21.49 40.59
N PHE A 77 -5.45 -21.50 39.31
CA PHE A 77 -5.06 -20.30 38.57
C PHE A 77 -6.32 -19.77 37.88
N GLY A 78 -6.82 -18.64 38.36
CA GLY A 78 -7.93 -17.92 37.75
C GLY A 78 -7.43 -16.72 36.94
N ASP A 79 -8.10 -16.43 35.83
CA ASP A 79 -7.92 -15.22 35.04
C ASP A 79 -8.96 -14.16 35.46
N ASP A 80 -8.63 -12.89 35.28
CA ASP A 80 -9.47 -11.73 35.64
C ASP A 80 -10.67 -11.52 34.71
N ASP A 81 -10.60 -12.01 33.47
CA ASP A 81 -11.69 -11.96 32.48
C ASP A 81 -12.79 -13.01 32.71
N ASN A 82 -12.60 -13.94 33.65
CA ASN A 82 -13.49 -15.08 33.86
C ASN A 82 -14.40 -14.90 35.09
N VAL A 83 -15.62 -15.43 35.00
CA VAL A 83 -16.56 -15.50 36.13
C VAL A 83 -16.54 -16.91 36.72
N TYR A 84 -16.23 -17.02 38.01
CA TYR A 84 -16.13 -18.30 38.71
C TYR A 84 -17.30 -18.51 39.66
N ASP A 85 -17.94 -19.68 39.56
CA ASP A 85 -18.92 -20.14 40.54
C ASP A 85 -18.20 -20.80 41.72
N TRP A 86 -18.56 -20.46 42.96
CA TRP A 86 -17.90 -21.00 44.14
C TRP A 86 -18.02 -22.53 44.26
N ARG A 87 -19.07 -23.13 43.68
CA ARG A 87 -19.29 -24.58 43.64
C ARG A 87 -18.20 -25.32 42.86
N LEU A 88 -17.56 -24.65 41.89
CA LEU A 88 -16.41 -25.20 41.16
C LEU A 88 -15.29 -25.58 42.13
N PHE A 89 -15.03 -24.75 43.14
CA PHE A 89 -13.96 -24.99 44.11
C PHE A 89 -14.23 -26.21 45.00
N ASP A 90 -15.49 -26.60 45.21
CA ASP A 90 -15.83 -27.81 45.96
C ASP A 90 -15.53 -29.08 45.16
N GLU A 91 -15.72 -29.05 43.85
CA GLU A 91 -15.32 -30.14 42.96
C GLU A 91 -13.81 -30.24 42.85
N MET A 92 -13.13 -29.10 42.68
CA MET A 92 -11.67 -29.01 42.60
C MET A 92 -10.95 -29.54 43.84
N ARG A 93 -11.54 -29.40 45.04
CA ARG A 93 -10.98 -29.95 46.28
C ARG A 93 -10.78 -31.47 46.27
N ARG A 94 -11.44 -32.20 45.37
CA ARG A 94 -11.28 -33.66 45.23
C ARG A 94 -10.01 -34.05 44.48
N VAL A 95 -9.35 -33.11 43.79
CA VAL A 95 -8.13 -33.37 43.01
C VAL A 95 -6.96 -33.64 43.95
N ARG A 96 -6.31 -34.80 43.78
CA ARG A 96 -5.22 -35.27 44.67
C ARG A 96 -3.80 -35.00 44.16
N ARG A 97 -3.60 -34.83 42.85
CA ARG A 97 -2.26 -34.66 42.24
C ARG A 97 -2.22 -33.43 41.34
N VAL A 98 -2.63 -33.58 40.09
CA VAL A 98 -2.73 -32.49 39.12
C VAL A 98 -4.01 -32.68 38.33
N GLY A 99 -4.84 -31.64 38.26
CA GLY A 99 -6.01 -31.59 37.40
C GLY A 99 -5.79 -30.53 36.34
N VAL A 100 -5.84 -30.91 35.07
CA VAL A 100 -5.75 -29.99 33.93
C VAL A 100 -7.09 -30.05 33.21
N TRP A 101 -7.75 -28.89 33.06
CA TRP A 101 -8.97 -28.79 32.28
C TRP A 101 -8.62 -28.42 30.84
N PRO A 102 -9.11 -29.17 29.83
CA PRO A 102 -8.91 -28.79 28.44
C PRO A 102 -9.73 -27.53 28.15
N VAL A 103 -9.06 -26.42 27.85
CA VAL A 103 -9.69 -25.20 27.35
C VAL A 103 -9.61 -25.24 25.82
N GLY A 104 -10.74 -25.09 25.14
CA GLY A 104 -10.88 -25.38 23.70
C GLY A 104 -10.08 -24.49 22.76
N VAL A 105 -9.51 -23.37 23.22
CA VAL A 105 -8.69 -22.47 22.41
C VAL A 105 -7.71 -21.72 23.32
N VAL A 106 -6.39 -21.88 23.11
CA VAL A 106 -5.39 -20.90 23.53
C VAL A 106 -5.05 -20.12 22.29
N GLY A 107 -5.42 -18.84 22.26
CA GLY A 107 -5.28 -18.00 21.07
C GLY A 107 -3.86 -18.07 20.53
N GLY A 108 -3.71 -18.61 19.31
CA GLY A 108 -2.52 -18.51 18.43
C GLY A 108 -1.17 -19.05 18.93
N LEU A 109 -1.01 -19.36 20.22
CA LEU A 109 0.19 -19.94 20.82
C LEU A 109 0.14 -21.46 20.73
N LEU A 110 1.28 -22.11 20.46
CA LEU A 110 1.31 -23.56 20.20
C LEU A 110 0.87 -24.39 21.42
N ALA A 111 1.34 -24.01 22.62
CA ALA A 111 0.87 -24.50 23.91
C ALA A 111 1.46 -23.67 25.07
N GLU A 112 0.65 -23.36 26.08
CA GLU A 112 1.10 -23.03 27.44
C GLU A 112 0.95 -24.28 28.30
N HIS A 113 2.00 -24.70 29.00
CA HIS A 113 1.89 -25.84 29.90
C HIS A 113 2.71 -25.66 31.18
N ALA A 114 2.22 -26.29 32.24
CA ALA A 114 2.99 -26.48 33.45
C ALA A 114 4.09 -27.52 33.20
N LEU A 115 5.32 -27.21 33.59
CA LEU A 115 6.39 -28.19 33.71
C LEU A 115 6.23 -28.91 35.05
N ILE A 116 6.12 -30.24 34.98
CA ILE A 116 5.95 -31.11 36.13
C ILE A 116 7.29 -31.81 36.40
N ASN A 117 7.59 -32.13 37.65
CA ASN A 117 8.76 -32.93 38.00
C ASN A 117 8.73 -34.31 37.28
N GLU A 118 9.88 -34.97 37.20
CA GLU A 118 10.04 -36.27 36.51
C GLU A 118 9.10 -37.36 37.04
N GLN A 119 8.61 -37.21 38.27
CA GLN A 119 7.67 -38.13 38.91
C GLN A 119 6.19 -37.81 38.63
N GLY A 120 5.88 -36.71 37.93
CA GLY A 120 4.52 -36.33 37.56
C GLY A 120 3.66 -35.83 38.75
N THR A 121 4.29 -35.45 39.86
CA THR A 121 3.62 -35.16 41.13
C THR A 121 3.56 -33.68 41.49
N GLN A 122 4.46 -32.85 40.96
CA GLN A 122 4.59 -31.44 41.37
C GLN A 122 4.84 -30.51 40.18
N VAL A 123 4.10 -29.41 40.10
CA VAL A 123 4.33 -28.34 39.11
C VAL A 123 5.50 -27.47 39.55
N PHE A 124 6.55 -27.40 38.74
CA PHE A 124 7.77 -26.64 38.99
C PHE A 124 7.71 -25.21 38.42
N VAL A 125 7.30 -25.03 37.17
CA VAL A 125 7.25 -23.72 36.51
C VAL A 125 6.26 -23.72 35.33
N TRP A 126 5.69 -22.56 34.98
CA TRP A 126 4.92 -22.40 33.74
C TRP A 126 5.84 -22.01 32.58
N HIS A 127 5.68 -22.70 31.44
CA HIS A 127 6.47 -22.47 30.24
C HIS A 127 5.56 -22.32 29.00
N THR A 128 5.92 -21.39 28.12
CA THR A 128 5.23 -21.16 26.84
C THR A 128 6.12 -21.62 25.70
N ARG A 129 5.60 -22.51 24.85
CA ARG A 129 6.33 -23.02 23.68
C ARG A 129 6.10 -22.11 22.47
N THR A 130 7.14 -21.38 22.05
CA THR A 130 7.09 -20.44 20.90
C THR A 130 7.68 -21.00 19.60
N GLU A 131 8.41 -22.12 19.65
CA GLU A 131 9.04 -22.73 18.47
C GLU A 131 8.11 -23.77 17.80
N LYS A 132 8.01 -23.72 16.46
CA LYS A 132 7.27 -24.72 15.68
C LYS A 132 7.97 -26.07 15.76
N THR A 133 7.30 -27.08 16.31
CA THR A 133 7.82 -28.44 16.29
C THR A 133 7.83 -29.02 14.88
N LYS A 134 8.97 -29.54 14.42
CA LYS A 134 8.98 -30.64 13.43
C LYS A 134 8.51 -31.89 14.19
N LEU A 135 7.20 -32.10 14.25
CA LEU A 135 6.62 -33.31 14.88
C LEU A 135 7.18 -34.56 14.20
N SER A 136 7.53 -35.56 15.01
CA SER A 136 7.98 -36.85 14.49
C SER A 136 6.80 -37.64 13.91
N ARG A 137 7.08 -38.52 12.95
CA ARG A 137 6.07 -39.33 12.26
C ARG A 137 5.20 -40.15 13.23
N ALA A 138 5.73 -40.56 14.37
CA ALA A 138 5.01 -41.33 15.38
C ALA A 138 3.94 -40.51 16.14
N GLU A 139 4.22 -39.24 16.42
CA GLU A 139 3.28 -38.37 17.14
C GLU A 139 2.09 -37.97 16.26
N ASN A 140 2.32 -37.81 14.95
CA ASN A 140 1.26 -37.60 13.96
C ASN A 140 0.32 -38.80 13.85
N THR A 141 0.83 -40.04 13.94
CA THR A 141 -0.01 -41.25 13.90
C THR A 141 -1.00 -41.31 15.08
N SER A 142 -0.56 -40.95 16.29
CA SER A 142 -1.43 -40.95 17.49
C SER A 142 -2.51 -39.85 17.49
N LEU A 143 -2.28 -38.78 16.72
CA LEU A 143 -3.21 -37.66 16.54
C LEU A 143 -4.21 -37.98 15.43
N VAL A 144 -3.78 -38.68 14.38
CA VAL A 144 -4.65 -39.24 13.33
C VAL A 144 -5.49 -40.42 13.86
N GLU A 145 -5.01 -41.22 14.81
CA GLU A 145 -5.85 -42.25 15.45
C GLU A 145 -6.99 -41.66 16.30
N ARG A 146 -6.80 -40.46 16.86
CA ARG A 146 -7.84 -39.76 17.64
C ARG A 146 -8.81 -38.94 16.80
N MET A 147 -8.49 -38.67 15.53
CA MET A 147 -9.35 -37.96 14.59
C MET A 147 -9.67 -38.87 13.41
N GLY A 148 -10.93 -39.28 13.27
CA GLY A 148 -11.37 -40.10 12.14
C GLY A 148 -10.87 -39.56 10.80
N GLU A 149 -10.30 -40.44 9.98
CA GLU A 149 -9.73 -40.08 8.68
C GLU A 149 -10.76 -39.35 7.81
N ARG A 150 -10.34 -38.27 7.13
CA ARG A 150 -11.21 -37.48 6.22
C ARG A 150 -11.85 -38.33 5.12
N LYS A 151 -11.17 -39.40 4.70
CA LYS A 151 -11.67 -40.41 3.76
C LYS A 151 -11.51 -41.80 4.38
N GLY A 152 -12.27 -42.09 5.43
CA GLY A 152 -12.26 -43.43 6.01
C GLY A 152 -12.70 -44.49 5.00
N GLN A 153 -11.87 -45.49 4.76
CA GLN A 153 -12.17 -46.59 3.83
C GLN A 153 -13.33 -47.46 4.33
N ASN A 154 -13.43 -47.64 5.64
CA ASN A 154 -14.47 -48.41 6.29
C ASN A 154 -15.27 -47.48 7.22
N HIS A 155 -16.59 -47.64 7.24
CA HIS A 155 -17.47 -46.96 8.18
C HIS A 155 -18.07 -47.99 9.12
N TYR A 156 -18.19 -47.65 10.40
CA TYR A 156 -18.88 -48.52 11.34
C TYR A 156 -20.38 -48.54 11.01
N TYR A 157 -20.90 -49.72 10.70
CA TYR A 157 -22.33 -49.96 10.56
C TYR A 157 -22.83 -50.62 11.84
N PRO A 158 -23.83 -50.04 12.53
CA PRO A 158 -24.46 -50.65 13.69
C PRO A 158 -24.99 -52.07 13.36
N PRO A 159 -24.95 -53.03 14.30
CA PRO A 159 -25.38 -54.42 14.04
C PRO A 159 -26.84 -54.56 13.61
N ASP A 160 -27.68 -53.60 13.96
CA ASP A 160 -29.10 -53.49 13.61
C ASP A 160 -29.35 -52.79 12.26
N PHE A 161 -28.30 -52.27 11.60
CA PHE A 161 -28.40 -51.62 10.30
C PHE A 161 -28.61 -52.63 9.17
N ASP A 162 -29.82 -52.65 8.60
CA ASP A 162 -30.14 -53.38 7.37
C ASP A 162 -30.15 -52.44 6.15
N TYR A 163 -29.26 -52.70 5.19
CA TYR A 163 -29.14 -51.90 3.95
C TYR A 163 -30.40 -51.91 3.10
N LYS A 164 -31.22 -52.98 3.11
CA LYS A 164 -32.45 -53.05 2.31
C LYS A 164 -33.54 -52.15 2.86
N LYS A 165 -33.58 -51.98 4.18
CA LYS A 165 -34.59 -51.16 4.88
C LYS A 165 -34.15 -49.70 4.97
N HIS A 166 -32.92 -49.45 5.42
CA HIS A 166 -32.46 -48.10 5.72
C HIS A 166 -31.79 -47.41 4.53
N LYS A 167 -31.33 -48.14 3.50
CA LYS A 167 -30.62 -47.67 2.29
C LYS A 167 -29.28 -46.97 2.55
N SER A 168 -29.20 -46.05 3.52
CA SER A 168 -27.98 -45.32 3.89
C SER A 168 -27.89 -45.13 5.40
N LEU A 169 -26.65 -45.01 5.91
CA LEU A 169 -26.39 -44.79 7.33
C LEU A 169 -27.04 -43.49 7.85
N ASN A 170 -27.05 -42.45 7.02
CA ASN A 170 -27.71 -41.18 7.33
C ASN A 170 -29.23 -41.35 7.54
N ALA A 171 -29.89 -42.15 6.69
CA ALA A 171 -31.31 -42.45 6.82
C ALA A 171 -31.62 -43.32 8.05
N TYR A 172 -30.72 -44.23 8.43
CA TYR A 172 -30.82 -44.98 9.69
C TYR A 172 -30.79 -44.05 10.91
N HIS A 173 -29.92 -43.05 10.92
CA HIS A 173 -29.88 -42.03 11.99
C HIS A 173 -30.97 -40.94 11.86
N GLY A 174 -31.80 -40.95 10.81
CA GLY A 174 -32.81 -39.92 10.56
C GLY A 174 -32.22 -38.55 10.20
N VAL A 175 -30.97 -38.49 9.76
CA VAL A 175 -30.26 -37.24 9.42
C VAL A 175 -30.12 -37.10 7.90
N HIS A 176 -30.31 -35.89 7.36
CA HIS A 176 -30.03 -35.65 5.95
C HIS A 176 -28.52 -35.55 5.67
N ALA A 177 -28.06 -36.05 4.51
CA ALA A 177 -26.64 -36.03 4.15
C ALA A 177 -26.03 -34.61 4.16
N LEU A 178 -26.82 -33.60 3.78
CA LEU A 178 -26.41 -32.19 3.78
C LEU A 178 -26.66 -31.46 5.12
N ARG A 179 -27.18 -32.17 6.14
CA ARG A 179 -27.47 -31.68 7.49
C ARG A 179 -28.25 -30.35 7.47
N GLU A 180 -27.79 -29.35 8.22
CA GLU A 180 -28.43 -28.03 8.39
C GLU A 180 -28.64 -27.29 7.07
N ARG A 181 -27.79 -27.50 6.06
CA ARG A 181 -27.97 -26.88 4.73
C ARG A 181 -29.27 -27.29 4.05
N ALA A 182 -29.78 -28.47 4.39
CA ALA A 182 -31.03 -29.03 3.88
C ALA A 182 -32.18 -28.93 4.90
N SER A 183 -32.06 -28.08 5.93
CA SER A 183 -33.13 -27.90 6.92
C SER A 183 -34.47 -27.53 6.26
N LYS A 184 -34.44 -26.67 5.23
CA LYS A 184 -35.62 -26.21 4.47
C LYS A 184 -35.88 -27.01 3.18
N ILE A 185 -35.38 -28.25 3.08
CA ILE A 185 -35.52 -29.06 1.86
C ILE A 185 -36.98 -29.39 1.53
N LYS A 186 -37.86 -29.46 2.53
CA LYS A 186 -39.31 -29.67 2.34
C LYS A 186 -39.95 -28.55 1.52
N GLU A 187 -39.40 -27.33 1.59
CA GLU A 187 -39.83 -26.16 0.82
C GLU A 187 -39.07 -26.04 -0.52
N GLY A 188 -38.19 -27.01 -0.83
CA GLY A 188 -37.32 -26.96 -2.01
C GLY A 188 -36.17 -25.96 -1.89
N ILE A 189 -35.87 -25.47 -0.68
CA ILE A 189 -34.84 -24.48 -0.42
C ILE A 189 -33.58 -25.18 0.11
N LEU A 190 -32.45 -24.93 -0.57
CA LEU A 190 -31.14 -25.44 -0.16
C LEU A 190 -30.21 -24.27 0.14
N VAL A 191 -29.56 -24.28 1.31
CA VAL A 191 -28.54 -23.28 1.64
C VAL A 191 -27.22 -23.67 0.98
N ILE A 192 -26.74 -22.82 0.07
CA ILE A 192 -25.48 -22.99 -0.66
C ILE A 192 -24.55 -21.81 -0.39
N ARG A 193 -23.26 -22.01 -0.66
CA ARG A 193 -22.29 -20.90 -0.68
C ARG A 193 -22.25 -20.34 -2.10
N PHE A 194 -22.65 -19.08 -2.26
CA PHE A 194 -22.79 -18.42 -3.54
C PHE A 194 -21.86 -17.21 -3.61
N GLU A 195 -21.17 -17.01 -4.73
CA GLU A 195 -20.28 -15.87 -4.96
C GLU A 195 -20.98 -14.87 -5.88
N MET A 196 -20.91 -13.58 -5.56
CA MET A 196 -21.57 -12.55 -6.36
C MET A 196 -20.94 -12.44 -7.77
N PRO A 197 -21.70 -12.62 -8.87
CA PRO A 197 -21.15 -12.65 -10.23
C PRO A 197 -20.81 -11.26 -10.78
N PHE A 198 -21.40 -10.19 -10.24
CA PHE A 198 -21.14 -8.82 -10.67
C PHE A 198 -21.23 -7.85 -9.49
N ASN A 199 -20.70 -6.64 -9.71
CA ASN A 199 -20.79 -5.55 -8.74
C ASN A 199 -22.25 -5.06 -8.63
N ILE A 200 -22.75 -4.96 -7.40
CA ILE A 200 -24.11 -4.47 -7.12
C ILE A 200 -24.09 -3.32 -6.12
N TRP A 201 -25.14 -2.53 -6.14
CA TRP A 201 -25.48 -1.59 -5.08
C TRP A 201 -26.71 -2.10 -4.34
N CYS A 202 -26.62 -2.12 -3.01
CA CYS A 202 -27.76 -2.40 -2.15
C CYS A 202 -28.78 -1.27 -2.24
N LEU A 203 -30.08 -1.57 -2.40
CA LEU A 203 -31.12 -0.53 -2.32
C LEU A 203 -31.46 -0.12 -0.87
N GLY A 204 -31.09 -0.92 0.13
CA GLY A 204 -31.34 -0.65 1.55
C GLY A 204 -30.30 0.28 2.18
N CYS A 205 -29.02 -0.06 2.06
CA CYS A 205 -27.92 0.72 2.64
C CYS A 205 -27.08 1.53 1.64
N ASN A 206 -27.41 1.48 0.34
CA ASN A 206 -26.68 2.16 -0.75
C ASN A 206 -25.16 1.87 -0.80
N ASN A 207 -24.70 0.81 -0.13
CA ASN A 207 -23.31 0.39 -0.18
C ASN A 207 -23.06 -0.55 -1.36
N HIS A 208 -21.83 -0.49 -1.88
CA HIS A 208 -21.36 -1.34 -2.96
C HIS A 208 -20.97 -2.73 -2.45
N VAL A 209 -21.44 -3.78 -3.13
CA VAL A 209 -20.97 -5.15 -2.95
C VAL A 209 -20.16 -5.53 -4.18
N GLY A 210 -18.89 -5.83 -3.97
CA GLY A 210 -18.00 -6.25 -5.04
C GLY A 210 -18.34 -7.63 -5.59
N MET A 211 -17.93 -7.86 -6.83
CA MET A 211 -17.87 -9.18 -7.44
C MET A 211 -17.00 -10.13 -6.59
N GLY A 212 -17.41 -11.38 -6.46
CA GLY A 212 -16.71 -12.43 -5.70
C GLY A 212 -17.02 -12.46 -4.21
N VAL A 213 -17.84 -11.54 -3.68
CA VAL A 213 -18.25 -11.59 -2.27
C VAL A 213 -19.12 -12.85 -2.04
N ARG A 214 -18.78 -13.60 -0.98
CA ARG A 214 -19.40 -14.90 -0.67
C ARG A 214 -20.57 -14.75 0.30
N TYR A 215 -21.70 -15.35 -0.05
CA TYR A 215 -22.91 -15.39 0.77
C TYR A 215 -23.36 -16.83 1.02
N ASN A 216 -24.03 -17.04 2.16
CA ASN A 216 -24.88 -18.20 2.36
C ASN A 216 -26.24 -17.87 1.71
N ALA A 217 -26.47 -18.39 0.51
CA ALA A 217 -27.66 -18.11 -0.27
C ALA A 217 -28.66 -19.26 -0.18
N GLU A 218 -29.94 -18.91 -0.08
CA GLU A 218 -31.05 -19.84 -0.22
C GLU A 218 -31.33 -20.05 -1.71
N LYS A 219 -31.00 -21.23 -2.22
CA LYS A 219 -31.29 -21.66 -3.59
C LYS A 219 -32.67 -22.27 -3.66
N LYS A 220 -33.53 -21.72 -4.51
CA LYS A 220 -34.88 -22.21 -4.81
C LYS A 220 -35.02 -22.47 -6.31
N LYS A 221 -35.70 -23.55 -6.69
CA LYS A 221 -36.09 -23.79 -8.10
C LYS A 221 -37.46 -23.13 -8.33
N VAL A 222 -37.54 -22.17 -9.25
CA VAL A 222 -38.76 -21.38 -9.50
C VAL A 222 -39.50 -21.84 -10.75
N GLY A 223 -38.77 -22.29 -11.78
CA GLY A 223 -39.38 -22.71 -13.03
C GLY A 223 -38.42 -23.50 -13.92
N MET A 224 -38.80 -23.65 -15.19
CA MET A 224 -37.96 -24.22 -16.24
C MET A 224 -37.94 -23.26 -17.44
N PHE A 225 -36.76 -23.07 -18.03
CA PHE A 225 -36.58 -22.47 -19.35
C PHE A 225 -36.36 -23.60 -20.35
N TYR A 226 -37.39 -23.95 -21.10
CA TYR A 226 -37.48 -25.20 -21.87
C TYR A 226 -37.18 -26.43 -20.98
N THR A 227 -35.97 -27.00 -21.08
CA THR A 227 -35.52 -28.16 -20.29
C THR A 227 -34.63 -27.77 -19.10
N THR A 228 -34.10 -26.53 -19.07
CA THR A 228 -33.14 -26.07 -18.07
C THR A 228 -33.85 -25.48 -16.84
N PRO A 229 -33.50 -25.88 -15.60
CA PRO A 229 -34.11 -25.31 -14.40
C PRO A 229 -33.68 -23.87 -14.13
N LEU A 230 -34.66 -23.02 -13.84
CA LEU A 230 -34.45 -21.65 -13.38
C LEU A 230 -34.30 -21.63 -11.86
N TYR A 231 -33.15 -21.13 -11.40
CA TYR A 231 -32.85 -20.99 -9.99
C TYR A 231 -32.93 -19.54 -9.56
N GLU A 232 -33.48 -19.36 -8.36
CA GLU A 232 -33.53 -18.10 -7.64
C GLU A 232 -32.68 -18.22 -6.38
N PHE A 233 -31.84 -17.21 -6.15
CA PHE A 233 -30.94 -17.15 -5.00
C PHE A 233 -31.32 -15.95 -4.14
N ARG A 234 -31.75 -16.24 -2.91
CA ARG A 234 -32.03 -15.21 -1.90
C ARG A 234 -30.87 -15.13 -0.92
N MET A 235 -30.31 -13.95 -0.72
CA MET A 235 -29.18 -13.72 0.19
C MET A 235 -29.32 -12.40 0.94
N LYS A 236 -28.78 -12.34 2.16
CA LYS A 236 -28.85 -11.17 3.03
C LYS A 236 -27.64 -10.25 2.79
N CYS A 237 -27.84 -8.94 2.82
CA CYS A 237 -26.74 -7.99 2.87
C CYS A 237 -25.87 -8.17 4.13
N HIS A 238 -24.58 -7.92 4.03
CA HIS A 238 -23.67 -7.98 5.19
C HIS A 238 -23.74 -6.73 6.07
N LEU A 239 -24.23 -5.60 5.54
CA LEU A 239 -24.32 -4.31 6.23
C LEU A 239 -25.73 -3.97 6.74
N CYS A 240 -26.78 -4.61 6.22
CA CYS A 240 -28.17 -4.31 6.60
C CYS A 240 -29.04 -5.55 6.54
N ASP A 241 -30.29 -5.43 7.01
CA ASP A 241 -31.26 -6.52 7.01
C ASP A 241 -31.97 -6.75 5.67
N ASN A 242 -31.60 -5.99 4.63
CA ASN A 242 -32.17 -6.14 3.31
C ASN A 242 -31.71 -7.45 2.62
N TYR A 243 -32.60 -8.04 1.83
CA TYR A 243 -32.32 -9.24 1.04
C TYR A 243 -32.21 -8.88 -0.44
N TYR A 244 -31.32 -9.58 -1.13
CA TYR A 244 -31.20 -9.56 -2.57
C TYR A 244 -31.77 -10.85 -3.15
N VAL A 245 -32.52 -10.73 -4.23
CA VAL A 245 -33.05 -11.86 -4.99
C VAL A 245 -32.53 -11.76 -6.41
N ILE A 246 -31.77 -12.77 -6.84
CA ILE A 246 -31.25 -12.88 -8.20
C ILE A 246 -31.72 -14.19 -8.84
N ARG A 247 -31.95 -14.17 -10.15
CA ARG A 247 -32.42 -15.31 -10.93
C ARG A 247 -31.46 -15.62 -12.07
N THR A 248 -31.27 -16.90 -12.36
CA THR A 248 -30.51 -17.33 -13.56
C THR A 248 -31.29 -17.01 -14.83
N ASP A 249 -30.66 -16.40 -15.82
CA ASP A 249 -31.21 -16.26 -17.18
C ASP A 249 -30.38 -17.07 -18.19
N PRO A 250 -30.84 -18.28 -18.56
CA PRO A 250 -30.15 -19.13 -19.54
C PRO A 250 -30.10 -18.54 -20.95
N LYS A 251 -30.97 -17.59 -21.32
CA LYS A 251 -31.00 -17.03 -22.68
C LYS A 251 -29.82 -16.11 -22.94
N ASN A 252 -29.48 -15.27 -21.96
CA ASN A 252 -28.42 -14.28 -22.05
C ASN A 252 -27.12 -14.70 -21.35
N PHE A 253 -27.08 -15.93 -20.80
CA PHE A 253 -25.98 -16.43 -19.96
C PHE A 253 -25.62 -15.46 -18.82
N ASP A 254 -26.62 -14.80 -18.24
CA ASP A 254 -26.44 -13.79 -17.18
C ASP A 254 -27.41 -14.05 -16.02
N TYR A 255 -27.38 -13.20 -15.00
CA TYR A 255 -28.35 -13.20 -13.92
C TYR A 255 -29.20 -11.94 -13.97
N GLU A 256 -30.50 -12.11 -13.77
CA GLU A 256 -31.47 -11.04 -13.60
C GLU A 256 -31.55 -10.66 -12.12
N LEU A 257 -31.47 -9.35 -11.82
CA LEU A 257 -31.67 -8.83 -10.47
C LEU A 257 -33.16 -8.55 -10.29
N VAL A 258 -33.82 -9.33 -9.43
CA VAL A 258 -35.27 -9.23 -9.23
C VAL A 258 -35.58 -8.22 -8.14
N GLU A 259 -34.92 -8.33 -6.98
CA GLU A 259 -35.23 -7.50 -5.81
C GLU A 259 -34.00 -7.10 -5.00
N GLY A 260 -34.06 -5.93 -4.38
CA GLY A 260 -33.18 -5.48 -3.30
C GLY A 260 -31.82 -4.94 -3.72
N CYS A 261 -31.45 -5.06 -4.99
CA CYS A 261 -30.18 -4.57 -5.51
C CYS A 261 -30.28 -4.06 -6.96
N ARG A 262 -29.37 -3.15 -7.31
CA ARG A 262 -29.15 -2.68 -8.70
C ARG A 262 -27.74 -3.05 -9.15
N ARG A 263 -27.58 -3.39 -10.42
CA ARG A 263 -26.26 -3.72 -11.00
C ARG A 263 -25.46 -2.44 -11.17
N GLN A 264 -24.16 -2.50 -10.90
CA GLN A 264 -23.25 -1.47 -11.39
C GLN A 264 -22.94 -1.76 -12.85
N GLU A 265 -23.53 -0.98 -13.75
CA GLU A 265 -23.29 -1.09 -15.19
C GLU A 265 -21.92 -0.51 -15.52
N LYS A 266 -20.94 -1.38 -15.79
CA LYS A 266 -19.62 -1.01 -16.34
C LYS A 266 -19.47 -1.44 -17.80
N ARG A 267 -20.51 -2.03 -18.40
CA ARG A 267 -20.50 -2.36 -19.82
C ARG A 267 -20.51 -1.02 -20.55
N PHE A 268 -19.40 -0.72 -21.21
CA PHE A 268 -19.29 0.42 -22.10
C PHE A 268 -20.25 0.16 -23.25
N ASP A 269 -21.38 0.86 -23.26
CA ASP A 269 -22.27 0.86 -24.39
C ASP A 269 -21.81 1.98 -25.34
N PRO A 270 -21.26 1.66 -26.54
CA PRO A 270 -20.75 2.66 -27.46
C PRO A 270 -21.81 3.68 -27.88
N SER A 271 -23.10 3.37 -27.74
CA SER A 271 -24.21 4.28 -28.02
C SER A 271 -24.49 5.32 -26.95
N THR A 272 -23.94 5.18 -25.73
CA THR A 272 -24.26 6.04 -24.57
C THR A 272 -23.14 7.04 -24.25
N VAL A 273 -22.06 7.05 -25.04
CA VAL A 273 -20.98 8.01 -24.87
C VAL A 273 -21.29 9.28 -25.67
N ASP A 274 -21.93 10.24 -25.00
CA ASP A 274 -22.14 11.61 -25.48
C ASP A 274 -20.84 12.44 -25.62
N GLY A 275 -19.66 11.81 -25.43
CA GLY A 275 -18.35 12.46 -25.38
C GLY A 275 -17.35 12.10 -26.47
N SER A 276 -17.65 11.13 -27.36
CA SER A 276 -16.92 11.07 -28.63
C SER A 276 -17.48 12.20 -29.47
N ALA A 277 -16.63 13.16 -29.88
CA ALA A 277 -16.98 14.20 -30.84
C ALA A 277 -17.96 13.63 -31.87
N PRO A 278 -19.05 14.34 -32.20
CA PRO A 278 -20.10 13.78 -33.03
C PRO A 278 -19.44 13.25 -34.29
N ILE A 279 -19.30 11.92 -34.37
CA ILE A 279 -18.99 11.28 -35.63
C ILE A 279 -20.20 11.68 -36.44
N ASP A 280 -19.99 12.56 -37.42
CA ASP A 280 -21.07 13.01 -38.28
C ASP A 280 -21.81 11.76 -38.72
N ARG A 281 -23.10 11.65 -38.36
CA ARG A 281 -23.89 10.46 -38.65
C ARG A 281 -23.83 10.18 -40.17
N GLY A 282 -23.63 11.22 -40.98
CA GLY A 282 -23.36 11.12 -42.41
C GLY A 282 -22.06 10.39 -42.75
N GLU A 283 -20.94 10.69 -42.09
CA GLU A 283 -19.67 10.01 -42.32
C GLU A 283 -19.70 8.56 -41.85
N HIS A 284 -20.28 8.26 -40.69
CA HIS A 284 -20.42 6.88 -40.22
C HIS A 284 -21.29 6.04 -41.17
N LEU A 285 -22.39 6.62 -41.68
CA LEU A 285 -23.24 5.94 -42.65
C LEU A 285 -22.50 5.71 -43.98
N LYS A 286 -21.69 6.67 -44.44
CA LYS A 286 -20.84 6.51 -45.63
C LYS A 286 -19.74 5.46 -45.43
N LEU A 287 -19.10 5.42 -44.26
CA LEU A 287 -18.12 4.41 -43.86
C LEU A 287 -18.73 3.00 -43.76
N ALA A 288 -20.01 2.90 -43.39
CA ALA A 288 -20.73 1.63 -43.32
C ALA A 288 -21.29 1.18 -44.68
N ALA A 289 -21.71 2.13 -45.52
CA ALA A 289 -22.34 1.85 -46.81
C ALA A 289 -21.32 1.67 -47.96
N ASP A 290 -20.21 2.40 -47.94
CA ASP A 290 -19.20 2.37 -49.01
C ASP A 290 -17.88 1.76 -48.53
N ALA A 291 -17.56 0.59 -49.08
CA ALA A 291 -16.34 -0.14 -48.78
C ALA A 291 -15.08 0.54 -49.33
N MET A 292 -15.17 1.29 -50.43
CA MET A 292 -14.02 2.00 -51.02
C MET A 292 -13.64 3.21 -50.16
N TYR A 293 -14.63 3.99 -49.75
CA TYR A 293 -14.43 5.13 -48.84
C TYR A 293 -13.82 4.70 -47.50
N LYS A 294 -14.23 3.55 -46.96
CA LYS A 294 -13.62 2.96 -45.75
C LYS A 294 -12.15 2.57 -45.96
N ALA A 295 -11.81 2.02 -47.12
CA ALA A 295 -10.43 1.64 -47.43
C ALA A 295 -9.52 2.87 -47.61
N GLU A 296 -10.01 3.92 -48.26
CA GLU A 296 -9.29 5.19 -48.44
C GLU A 296 -9.01 5.88 -47.09
N ASN A 297 -10.03 6.03 -46.24
CA ASN A 297 -9.84 6.60 -44.90
C ASN A 297 -8.88 5.77 -44.03
N ALA A 298 -8.94 4.43 -44.14
CA ALA A 298 -8.02 3.57 -43.41
C ALA A 298 -6.56 3.71 -43.90
N GLU A 299 -6.35 4.01 -45.18
CA GLU A 299 -5.02 4.27 -45.74
C GLU A 299 -4.52 5.67 -45.37
N ASP A 300 -5.39 6.68 -45.37
CA ASP A 300 -5.06 8.03 -44.91
C ASP A 300 -4.67 8.05 -43.43
N ASP A 301 -5.37 7.30 -42.58
CA ASP A 301 -5.02 7.10 -41.17
C ASP A 301 -3.65 6.42 -41.01
N ARG A 302 -3.35 5.41 -41.85
CA ARG A 302 -2.02 4.79 -41.90
C ARG A 302 -0.94 5.79 -42.28
N GLN A 303 -1.17 6.59 -43.32
CA GLN A 303 -0.21 7.59 -43.76
C GLN A 303 0.02 8.67 -42.69
N LYS A 304 -1.04 9.09 -41.99
CA LYS A 304 -0.93 10.02 -40.86
C LYS A 304 -0.09 9.42 -39.74
N GLY A 305 -0.31 8.15 -39.40
CA GLY A 305 0.53 7.39 -38.47
C GLY A 305 2.02 7.44 -38.85
N THR A 306 2.36 7.14 -40.12
CA THR A 306 3.77 7.18 -40.56
C THR A 306 4.39 8.58 -40.56
N LYS A 307 3.59 9.64 -40.77
CA LYS A 307 4.05 11.03 -40.67
C LYS A 307 4.33 11.41 -39.22
N ASP A 308 3.49 10.95 -38.30
CA ASP A 308 3.65 11.22 -36.87
C ASP A 308 4.83 10.45 -36.27
N ASP A 309 5.06 9.20 -36.70
CA ASP A 309 6.26 8.43 -36.32
C ASP A 309 7.55 9.17 -36.67
N LYS A 310 7.66 9.74 -37.88
CA LYS A 310 8.83 10.55 -38.28
C LYS A 310 9.01 11.80 -37.43
N LYS A 311 7.93 12.40 -36.93
CA LYS A 311 8.01 13.54 -36.00
C LYS A 311 8.50 13.08 -34.64
N ILE A 312 8.04 11.91 -34.16
CA ILE A 312 8.50 11.33 -32.90
C ILE A 312 10.00 11.03 -32.98
N ASP A 313 10.48 10.40 -34.05
CA ASP A 313 11.91 10.16 -34.28
C ASP A 313 12.73 11.48 -34.25
N HIS A 314 12.19 12.55 -34.84
CA HIS A 314 12.82 13.86 -34.82
C HIS A 314 12.90 14.46 -33.41
N LEU A 315 11.84 14.29 -32.60
CA LEU A 315 11.80 14.73 -31.21
C LEU A 315 12.75 13.91 -30.33
N GLU A 316 12.83 12.59 -30.55
CA GLU A 316 13.77 11.71 -29.86
C GLU A 316 15.22 12.12 -30.15
N TRP A 317 15.56 12.41 -31.42
CA TRP A 317 16.88 12.94 -31.79
C TRP A 317 17.22 14.27 -31.11
N LEU A 318 16.24 15.19 -31.00
CA LEU A 318 16.41 16.44 -30.27
C LEU A 318 16.62 16.21 -28.77
N GLN A 319 15.93 15.23 -28.21
CA GLN A 319 16.03 14.84 -26.80
C GLN A 319 17.37 14.15 -26.49
N GLU A 320 17.88 13.29 -27.36
CA GLU A 320 19.20 12.68 -27.23
C GLU A 320 20.33 13.72 -27.19
N ARG A 321 20.17 14.84 -27.92
CA ARG A 321 21.10 15.97 -27.85
C ARG A 321 21.05 16.71 -26.50
N MET A 322 19.94 16.63 -25.79
CA MET A 322 19.67 17.25 -24.49
C MET A 322 19.82 16.27 -23.32
N ARG A 323 20.43 15.10 -23.54
CA ARG A 323 20.56 14.00 -22.56
C ARG A 323 21.27 14.37 -21.26
N ASP A 324 22.01 15.48 -21.21
CA ASP A 324 22.57 16.00 -19.97
C ASP A 324 21.54 16.81 -19.17
N ASP A 325 20.63 16.07 -18.54
CA ASP A 325 19.58 16.62 -17.69
C ASP A 325 20.15 17.50 -16.56
N PHE A 326 21.36 17.20 -16.08
CA PHE A 326 22.00 17.97 -15.02
C PHE A 326 22.46 19.34 -15.52
N ALA A 327 23.10 19.42 -16.68
CA ALA A 327 23.52 20.68 -17.28
C ALA A 327 22.32 21.57 -17.65
N ALA A 328 21.27 20.99 -18.25
CA ALA A 328 20.05 21.72 -18.60
C ALA A 328 19.31 22.25 -17.36
N ASN A 329 19.14 21.41 -16.34
CA ASN A 329 18.53 21.83 -15.07
C ASN A 329 19.39 22.85 -14.31
N SER A 330 20.72 22.74 -14.37
CA SER A 330 21.64 23.71 -13.76
C SER A 330 21.54 25.08 -14.42
N ALA A 331 21.49 25.12 -15.77
CA ALA A 331 21.29 26.34 -16.53
C ALA A 331 19.95 27.00 -16.21
N LEU A 332 18.88 26.23 -16.16
CA LEU A 332 17.54 26.71 -15.81
C LEU A 332 17.48 27.22 -14.36
N ARG A 333 18.09 26.50 -13.40
CA ARG A 333 18.21 26.99 -12.02
C ARG A 333 19.03 28.27 -11.93
N ARG A 334 20.05 28.44 -12.80
CA ARG A 334 20.84 29.67 -12.85
C ARG A 334 20.02 30.84 -13.38
N SER A 335 19.22 30.66 -14.43
CA SER A 335 18.35 31.74 -14.94
C SER A 335 17.32 32.15 -13.88
N PHE A 336 16.67 31.20 -13.21
CA PHE A 336 15.73 31.50 -12.13
C PHE A 336 16.38 32.17 -10.91
N ARG A 337 17.63 31.82 -10.57
CA ARG A 337 18.36 32.51 -9.49
C ARG A 337 18.67 33.95 -9.86
N ASN A 338 19.10 34.20 -11.10
CA ASN A 338 19.38 35.54 -11.59
C ASN A 338 18.10 36.39 -11.63
N GLU A 339 16.99 35.82 -12.12
CA GLU A 339 15.69 36.47 -12.16
C GLU A 339 15.14 36.75 -10.75
N LYS A 340 15.29 35.80 -9.81
CA LYS A 340 14.92 36.03 -8.40
C LYS A 340 15.75 37.14 -7.77
N LYS A 341 17.05 37.23 -8.11
CA LYS A 341 17.93 38.30 -7.64
C LYS A 341 17.49 39.66 -8.18
N SER A 342 17.24 39.78 -9.50
CA SER A 342 16.80 41.04 -10.11
C SER A 342 15.44 41.50 -9.59
N LEU A 343 14.47 40.58 -9.44
CA LEU A 343 13.17 40.89 -8.83
C LEU A 343 13.30 41.29 -7.35
N GLY A 344 14.22 40.68 -6.61
CA GLY A 344 14.52 41.05 -5.23
C GLY A 344 15.12 42.45 -5.10
N GLU A 345 16.06 42.79 -5.99
CA GLU A 345 16.66 44.12 -6.08
C GLU A 345 15.62 45.19 -6.44
N GLN A 346 14.74 44.92 -7.41
CA GLN A 346 13.64 45.81 -7.76
C GLN A 346 12.69 46.04 -6.58
N ARG A 347 12.28 44.99 -5.88
CA ARG A 347 11.42 45.11 -4.68
C ARG A 347 12.09 45.92 -3.57
N ALA A 348 13.39 45.76 -3.36
CA ALA A 348 14.13 46.53 -2.37
C ALA A 348 14.20 48.03 -2.72
N LEU A 349 14.41 48.36 -4.01
CA LEU A 349 14.36 49.73 -4.51
C LEU A 349 12.96 50.35 -4.36
N ASP A 350 11.93 49.59 -4.71
CA ASP A 350 10.54 50.02 -4.58
C ASP A 350 10.17 50.27 -3.11
N ASP A 351 10.60 49.41 -2.18
CA ASP A 351 10.37 49.57 -0.75
C ASP A 351 11.14 50.77 -0.16
N ASP A 352 12.37 51.06 -0.63
CA ASP A 352 13.09 52.30 -0.26
C ASP A 352 12.35 53.54 -0.76
N LEU A 353 11.89 53.54 -2.01
CA LEU A 353 11.12 54.63 -2.58
C LEU A 353 9.82 54.88 -1.79
N ARG A 354 9.09 53.81 -1.45
CA ARG A 354 7.87 53.88 -0.62
C ARG A 354 8.14 54.45 0.77
N LYS A 355 9.24 54.07 1.42
CA LYS A 355 9.65 54.63 2.71
C LYS A 355 9.97 56.12 2.60
N ARG A 356 10.73 56.53 1.59
CA ARG A 356 11.11 57.93 1.37
C ARG A 356 9.92 58.82 1.02
N THR A 357 8.97 58.28 0.27
CA THR A 357 7.77 59.01 -0.18
C THR A 357 6.57 58.83 0.75
N SER A 358 6.67 58.00 1.78
CA SER A 358 5.58 57.62 2.69
C SER A 358 4.33 57.08 1.98
N LEU A 359 4.51 56.39 0.85
CA LEU A 359 3.41 55.82 0.06
C LEU A 359 3.16 54.36 0.44
N SER A 360 1.90 54.02 0.77
CA SER A 360 1.49 52.66 1.12
C SER A 360 1.04 51.81 -0.07
N ILE A 361 1.12 52.33 -1.30
CA ILE A 361 0.62 51.70 -2.53
C ILE A 361 1.67 50.75 -3.13
N LYS A 362 1.23 49.65 -3.76
CA LYS A 362 2.11 48.74 -4.51
C LYS A 362 2.56 49.41 -5.81
N LEU A 363 3.87 49.56 -5.99
CA LEU A 363 4.45 50.13 -7.21
C LEU A 363 4.39 49.12 -8.36
N LEU A 364 4.07 49.64 -9.54
CA LEU A 364 4.10 48.89 -10.81
C LEU A 364 5.47 49.10 -11.49
N PRO A 365 5.89 48.18 -12.36
CA PRO A 365 7.11 48.37 -13.16
C PRO A 365 7.05 49.67 -13.98
N GLU A 366 8.19 50.37 -14.08
CA GLU A 366 8.30 51.59 -14.87
C GLU A 366 7.95 51.33 -16.35
N ASN A 367 7.04 52.13 -16.90
CA ASN A 367 6.76 52.11 -18.33
C ASN A 367 7.88 52.86 -19.08
N PRO A 368 8.46 52.30 -20.17
CA PRO A 368 9.51 52.97 -20.94
C PRO A 368 9.14 54.36 -21.46
N GLU A 369 7.86 54.64 -21.75
CA GLU A 369 7.43 55.98 -22.18
C GLU A 369 7.48 57.00 -21.04
N ASP A 370 7.06 56.61 -19.83
CA ASP A 370 7.10 57.48 -18.64
C ASP A 370 8.54 57.85 -18.27
N LYS A 371 9.47 56.91 -18.45
CA LYS A 371 10.91 57.15 -18.25
C LYS A 371 11.45 58.21 -19.21
N LYS A 372 11.01 58.22 -20.48
CA LYS A 372 11.41 59.24 -21.47
C LYS A 372 10.85 60.60 -21.10
N VAL A 373 9.57 60.67 -20.72
CA VAL A 373 8.90 61.91 -20.33
C VAL A 373 9.53 62.50 -19.05
N ALA A 374 9.76 61.69 -18.02
CA ALA A 374 10.47 62.10 -16.82
C ALA A 374 11.91 62.57 -17.12
N GLY A 375 12.59 61.88 -18.05
CA GLY A 375 13.91 62.28 -18.55
C GLY A 375 13.89 63.63 -19.29
N MET A 376 12.83 63.95 -20.03
CA MET A 376 12.66 65.28 -20.62
C MET A 376 12.38 66.34 -19.55
N ILE A 377 11.46 66.10 -18.61
CA ILE A 377 11.09 67.07 -17.56
C ILE A 377 12.28 67.41 -16.66
N THR A 378 13.11 66.43 -16.29
CA THR A 378 14.32 66.65 -15.49
C THR A 378 15.38 67.45 -16.25
N ARG A 379 15.49 67.29 -17.57
CA ARG A 379 16.39 68.10 -18.41
C ARG A 379 15.93 69.56 -18.55
N TYR A 380 14.61 69.81 -18.58
CA TYR A 380 14.07 71.16 -18.71
C TYR A 380 13.98 71.94 -17.39
N LYS A 381 13.83 71.28 -16.24
CA LYS A 381 13.80 71.95 -14.92
C LYS A 381 15.16 72.44 -14.42
N HIS A 382 16.26 71.93 -14.96
CA HIS A 382 17.61 72.31 -14.58
C HIS A 382 18.39 72.89 -15.77
N VAL A 383 17.97 74.06 -16.28
CA VAL A 383 18.93 74.94 -16.96
C VAL A 383 19.82 75.52 -15.85
N LYS A 384 20.85 74.75 -15.46
CA LYS A 384 21.81 75.15 -14.43
C LYS A 384 22.43 76.48 -14.80
N SER A 385 22.55 77.37 -13.82
CA SER A 385 23.25 78.65 -14.01
C SER A 385 24.69 78.39 -14.46
N TYR A 386 25.29 79.32 -15.20
CA TYR A 386 26.69 79.20 -15.64
C TYR A 386 27.65 78.92 -14.48
N GLU A 387 27.38 79.52 -13.31
CA GLU A 387 28.16 79.31 -12.08
C GLU A 387 28.00 77.90 -11.49
N GLU A 388 26.81 77.32 -11.56
CA GLU A 388 26.56 75.95 -11.09
C GLU A 388 27.24 74.91 -11.99
N ARG A 389 27.25 75.15 -13.32
CA ARG A 389 28.03 74.32 -14.25
C ARG A 389 29.52 74.41 -13.98
N GLN A 390 30.04 75.61 -13.72
CA GLN A 390 31.44 75.81 -13.35
C GLN A 390 31.79 75.10 -12.02
N LYS A 391 30.88 75.10 -11.06
CA LYS A 391 31.05 74.40 -9.77
C LYS A 391 31.05 72.88 -9.95
N GLU A 392 30.12 72.35 -10.74
CA GLU A 392 30.07 70.92 -11.07
C GLU A 392 31.28 70.47 -11.89
N ASP A 393 31.74 71.27 -12.85
CA ASP A 393 32.97 70.97 -13.58
C ASP A 393 34.16 70.95 -12.62
N ARG A 394 34.26 71.91 -11.70
CA ARG A 394 35.30 71.92 -10.66
C ARG A 394 35.22 70.71 -9.73
N GLU A 395 34.04 70.33 -9.27
CA GLU A 395 33.83 69.14 -8.45
C GLU A 395 34.12 67.85 -9.23
N SER A 396 33.76 67.79 -10.51
CA SER A 396 34.06 66.66 -11.38
C SER A 396 35.56 66.53 -11.62
N ILE A 397 36.29 67.64 -11.77
CA ILE A 397 37.74 67.68 -11.92
C ILE A 397 38.43 67.33 -10.59
N ALA A 398 37.90 67.80 -9.46
CA ALA A 398 38.41 67.45 -8.13
C ALA A 398 38.22 65.95 -7.81
N ASN A 399 37.10 65.37 -8.24
CA ASN A 399 36.79 63.95 -8.06
C ASN A 399 37.38 63.07 -9.16
N ARG A 400 37.90 63.68 -10.24
CA ARG A 400 38.62 62.96 -11.28
C ARG A 400 39.98 62.57 -10.76
N ARG A 401 40.23 61.26 -10.74
CA ARG A 401 41.53 60.71 -10.36
C ARG A 401 42.63 61.24 -11.29
N ILE A 402 43.70 61.77 -10.68
CA ILE A 402 44.84 62.43 -11.36
C ILE A 402 45.60 61.45 -12.27
N PHE A 403 45.65 60.17 -11.90
CA PHE A 403 46.26 59.12 -12.69
C PHE A 403 45.19 58.15 -13.21
N LYS A 404 45.21 57.89 -14.52
CA LYS A 404 44.52 56.72 -15.08
C LYS A 404 45.30 55.49 -14.62
N ASN A 405 44.72 54.69 -13.73
CA ASN A 405 45.30 53.37 -13.45
C ASN A 405 45.27 52.54 -14.74
N GLY A 406 46.43 51.96 -15.07
CA GLY A 406 46.53 50.89 -16.04
C GLY A 406 45.65 49.71 -15.64
N ASP A 407 45.18 49.00 -16.67
CA ASP A 407 44.23 47.90 -16.63
C ASP A 407 44.31 47.00 -15.38
N LYS A 408 43.24 47.02 -14.59
CA LYS A 408 42.74 45.83 -13.91
C LYS A 408 41.28 45.65 -14.30
N LYS A 409 41.04 44.66 -15.17
CA LYS A 409 39.72 44.15 -15.52
C LYS A 409 39.00 43.68 -14.25
N GLY A 410 38.01 44.46 -13.84
CA GLY A 410 36.83 44.02 -13.11
C GLY A 410 35.62 44.30 -14.01
N GLU A 411 34.82 43.28 -14.25
CA GLU A 411 33.66 43.29 -15.14
C GLU A 411 32.41 43.86 -14.46
N GLU A 412 31.66 44.69 -15.20
CA GLU A 412 30.18 44.84 -15.27
C GLU A 412 29.92 45.95 -16.33
N GLU A 413 29.80 45.57 -17.63
CA GLU A 413 28.55 45.45 -18.44
C GLU A 413 27.83 46.79 -18.64
N GLU A 414 27.95 47.48 -19.79
CA GLU A 414 27.31 47.25 -21.13
C GLU A 414 27.97 48.17 -22.20
N PRO A 415 27.75 48.04 -23.54
CA PRO A 415 27.56 46.89 -24.44
C PRO A 415 28.73 46.80 -25.45
N SER A 416 29.53 45.72 -25.48
CA SER A 416 30.69 45.63 -26.40
C SER A 416 30.41 44.77 -27.65
N SER A 417 30.16 45.47 -28.76
CA SER A 417 29.86 45.01 -30.12
C SER A 417 30.94 44.11 -30.81
N SER A 418 31.90 43.50 -30.09
CA SER A 418 33.02 42.81 -30.75
C SER A 418 33.29 41.42 -30.17
N LYS A 419 33.17 41.24 -28.84
CA LYS A 419 33.40 39.95 -28.20
C LYS A 419 32.24 38.99 -28.38
N GLU A 420 31.00 39.44 -28.29
CA GLU A 420 29.83 38.58 -28.56
C GLU A 420 29.78 38.14 -30.01
N LYS A 421 30.12 39.03 -30.95
CA LYS A 421 30.24 38.67 -32.37
C LYS A 421 31.36 37.64 -32.59
N LEU A 422 32.49 37.76 -31.88
CA LEU A 422 33.58 36.80 -31.96
C LEU A 422 33.22 35.45 -31.34
N VAL A 423 32.54 35.43 -30.19
CA VAL A 423 32.08 34.19 -29.54
C VAL A 423 30.99 33.53 -30.37
N LYS A 424 30.05 34.30 -30.94
CA LYS A 424 29.02 33.79 -31.85
C LYS A 424 29.63 33.25 -33.14
N SER A 425 30.62 33.95 -33.71
CA SER A 425 31.41 33.50 -34.86
C SER A 425 32.24 32.25 -34.55
N LEU A 426 32.85 32.14 -33.37
CA LEU A 426 33.58 30.95 -32.93
C LEU A 426 32.63 29.77 -32.67
N LYS A 427 31.42 30.02 -32.17
CA LYS A 427 30.38 29.00 -31.97
C LYS A 427 29.81 28.53 -33.32
N GLU A 428 29.60 29.44 -34.27
CA GLU A 428 29.22 29.12 -35.65
C GLU A 428 30.33 28.38 -36.40
N GLN A 429 31.59 28.79 -36.26
CA GLN A 429 32.73 28.08 -36.85
C GLN A 429 32.91 26.69 -36.22
N LYS A 430 32.71 26.55 -34.90
CA LYS A 430 32.74 25.25 -34.22
C LYS A 430 31.59 24.35 -34.67
N ASN A 431 30.38 24.88 -34.79
CA ASN A 431 29.21 24.15 -35.29
C ASN A 431 29.37 23.78 -36.78
N ARG A 432 29.97 24.65 -37.59
CA ARG A 432 30.26 24.38 -39.00
C ARG A 432 31.33 23.29 -39.16
N LYS A 433 32.39 23.32 -38.35
CA LYS A 433 33.41 22.24 -38.31
C LYS A 433 32.81 20.91 -37.84
N LEU A 434 31.93 20.92 -36.83
CA LEU A 434 31.20 19.74 -36.38
C LEU A 434 30.28 19.18 -37.47
N ASN A 435 29.60 20.02 -38.24
CA ASN A 435 28.78 19.60 -39.39
C ASN A 435 29.63 19.10 -40.57
N GLU A 436 30.79 19.72 -40.86
CA GLU A 436 31.71 19.26 -41.92
C GLU A 436 32.42 17.94 -41.55
N GLU A 437 32.62 17.67 -40.27
CA GLU A 437 33.13 16.39 -39.75
C GLU A 437 32.03 15.31 -39.74
N PHE A 438 30.78 15.71 -39.48
CA PHE A 438 29.58 14.86 -39.57
C PHE A 438 29.28 14.42 -41.01
N GLU A 439 29.34 15.31 -42.00
CA GLU A 439 29.14 14.95 -43.42
C GLU A 439 30.30 14.07 -43.95
N ARG A 440 31.54 14.27 -43.45
CA ARG A 440 32.65 13.35 -43.73
C ARG A 440 32.45 11.95 -43.16
N LYS A 441 31.85 11.83 -41.96
CA LYS A 441 31.47 10.53 -41.36
C LYS A 441 30.27 9.87 -42.04
N ARG A 442 29.41 10.65 -42.70
CA ARG A 442 28.29 10.15 -43.53
C ARG A 442 28.77 9.64 -44.90
N GLY A 443 29.86 10.18 -45.44
CA GLY A 443 30.43 9.82 -46.74
C GLY A 443 31.36 8.60 -46.74
N VAL A 444 31.83 8.13 -45.58
CA VAL A 444 32.57 6.86 -45.46
C VAL A 444 31.56 5.79 -45.06
N GLY A 445 30.99 5.14 -46.07
CA GLY A 445 30.06 4.04 -45.89
C GLY A 445 30.75 2.86 -45.21
N GLU A 446 30.49 2.67 -43.92
CA GLU A 446 30.43 1.39 -43.23
C GLU A 446 30.03 1.64 -41.77
N VAL A 447 28.75 1.47 -41.46
CA VAL A 447 28.34 1.19 -40.08
C VAL A 447 27.36 0.04 -40.11
N SER A 448 27.90 -1.14 -39.82
CA SER A 448 27.19 -2.29 -39.30
C SER A 448 26.36 -1.86 -38.09
N GLY A 449 25.06 -1.67 -38.31
CA GLY A 449 24.11 -1.41 -37.24
C GLY A 449 24.05 -2.62 -36.31
N LEU A 450 24.52 -2.44 -35.07
CA LEU A 450 24.19 -3.33 -33.96
C LEU A 450 22.66 -3.48 -33.90
N THR A 451 22.18 -4.71 -34.05
CA THR A 451 20.76 -5.03 -33.99
C THR A 451 20.21 -4.81 -32.58
N ARG A 452 18.92 -4.45 -32.49
CA ARG A 452 18.14 -4.17 -31.27
C ARG A 452 18.18 -5.26 -30.18
N SER A 453 18.78 -6.41 -30.45
CA SER A 453 18.93 -7.54 -29.53
C SER A 453 20.14 -7.43 -28.58
N ALA A 454 21.11 -6.53 -28.85
CA ALA A 454 22.35 -6.42 -28.07
C ALA A 454 22.27 -5.53 -26.81
N LEU A 455 21.12 -4.91 -26.55
CA LEU A 455 20.93 -3.97 -25.42
C LEU A 455 20.01 -4.48 -24.31
N GLY A 456 19.80 -5.79 -24.18
CA GLY A 456 19.29 -6.40 -22.94
C GLY A 456 17.94 -5.85 -22.41
N ILE A 457 17.10 -5.26 -23.26
CA ILE A 457 15.76 -4.80 -22.86
C ILE A 457 14.78 -5.95 -23.07
N VAL A 458 14.45 -6.63 -21.98
CA VAL A 458 13.37 -7.63 -21.95
C VAL A 458 12.04 -6.89 -22.01
N LYS A 459 11.27 -7.08 -23.09
CA LYS A 459 9.89 -6.62 -23.20
C LYS A 459 9.06 -7.33 -22.11
N LYS A 460 8.50 -6.57 -21.17
CA LYS A 460 7.51 -7.10 -20.21
C LYS A 460 6.27 -7.52 -21.02
N LYS A 461 6.10 -8.83 -21.21
CA LYS A 461 4.99 -9.42 -21.97
C LYS A 461 3.68 -8.99 -21.32
N GLN A 462 2.83 -8.30 -22.09
CA GLN A 462 1.43 -8.09 -21.72
C GLN A 462 0.77 -9.45 -21.55
N ILE A 463 0.18 -9.67 -20.37
CA ILE A 463 -0.68 -10.81 -20.10
C ILE A 463 -1.97 -10.58 -20.88
N LYS A 464 -2.13 -11.28 -22.00
CA LYS A 464 -3.44 -11.56 -22.59
C LYS A 464 -4.06 -12.70 -21.81
N LEU A 465 -5.18 -12.42 -21.15
CA LEU A 465 -6.12 -13.42 -20.67
C LEU A 465 -7.10 -13.68 -21.81
N GLU A 466 -6.99 -14.84 -22.46
CA GLU A 466 -8.13 -15.51 -23.08
C GLU A 466 -8.03 -17.01 -22.77
N ALA A 467 -9.20 -17.62 -22.65
CA ALA A 467 -9.46 -18.85 -21.95
C ALA A 467 -9.47 -20.10 -22.87
N ASP A 468 -9.31 -21.23 -22.19
CA ASP A 468 -9.79 -22.59 -22.49
C ASP A 468 -9.06 -23.47 -23.52
N GLY A 469 -8.72 -24.69 -23.07
CA GLY A 469 -8.34 -25.82 -23.91
C GLY A 469 -7.36 -26.80 -23.27
N GLU A 470 -7.88 -27.94 -22.80
CA GLU A 470 -7.21 -29.07 -22.13
C GLU A 470 -6.09 -29.75 -22.95
N SER A 471 -5.04 -30.23 -22.27
CA SER A 471 -4.56 -31.63 -22.38
C SER A 471 -3.32 -31.88 -21.50
N GLU A 472 -3.40 -32.92 -20.68
CA GLU A 472 -2.31 -33.50 -19.89
C GLU A 472 -1.18 -34.03 -20.78
N VAL A 473 0.08 -33.69 -20.48
CA VAL A 473 1.23 -34.59 -20.70
C VAL A 473 2.28 -34.36 -19.61
N SER A 474 2.52 -35.42 -18.84
CA SER A 474 3.64 -35.63 -17.92
C SER A 474 5.00 -35.52 -18.60
N MET A 475 5.97 -34.82 -18.02
CA MET A 475 7.37 -35.09 -18.32
C MET A 475 8.29 -34.84 -17.12
N GLU A 476 9.15 -35.84 -16.94
CA GLU A 476 10.05 -36.14 -15.85
C GLU A 476 11.13 -35.08 -15.63
N ILE A 477 11.47 -34.86 -14.36
CA ILE A 477 12.67 -34.15 -13.94
C ILE A 477 13.85 -35.09 -14.18
N LYS A 478 14.71 -34.76 -15.15
CA LYS A 478 16.05 -35.31 -15.24
C LYS A 478 17.03 -34.35 -14.59
N GLU A 479 17.63 -34.83 -13.51
CA GLU A 479 18.86 -34.32 -12.94
C GLU A 479 19.99 -34.56 -13.94
N ASP A 480 20.67 -33.49 -14.36
CA ASP A 480 22.01 -33.61 -14.93
C ASP A 480 22.98 -32.86 -14.02
N VAL A 481 23.66 -33.67 -13.20
CA VAL A 481 24.88 -33.32 -12.49
C VAL A 481 26.00 -33.25 -13.51
N ASN A 482 26.68 -32.11 -13.61
CA ASN A 482 28.08 -32.10 -14.07
C ASN A 482 28.86 -31.03 -13.32
N GLY A 483 29.98 -31.47 -12.78
CA GLY A 483 30.70 -30.81 -11.71
C GLY A 483 31.64 -29.71 -12.20
N VAL A 484 31.83 -28.75 -11.30
CA VAL A 484 33.02 -27.90 -11.27
C VAL A 484 33.54 -27.95 -9.83
N LYS A 485 34.81 -28.37 -9.71
CA LYS A 485 35.53 -28.52 -8.45
C LYS A 485 35.91 -27.16 -7.87
N MET A 486 35.97 -27.15 -6.53
CA MET A 486 36.49 -26.08 -5.67
C MET A 486 38.02 -25.92 -5.79
N GLU A 487 38.53 -24.88 -5.11
CA GLU A 487 39.94 -24.42 -4.95
C GLU A 487 40.21 -23.25 -5.92
N ASP A 488 40.31 -21.96 -5.55
CA ASP A 488 40.98 -21.30 -4.42
C ASP A 488 40.42 -19.87 -4.16
N ILE A 489 40.04 -19.49 -2.93
CA ILE A 489 40.10 -18.10 -2.37
C ILE A 489 40.17 -18.20 -0.82
N PRO A 490 41.02 -17.41 -0.11
CA PRO A 490 41.56 -17.76 1.21
C PRO A 490 40.73 -17.31 2.43
N LEU A 491 41.05 -17.98 3.54
CA LEU A 491 40.60 -17.80 4.93
C LEU A 491 41.21 -16.53 5.56
N PHE A 492 40.40 -15.61 6.11
CA PHE A 492 40.77 -14.74 7.25
C PHE A 492 39.52 -14.18 7.96
N ASP A 493 39.44 -14.48 9.26
CA ASP A 493 38.81 -13.81 10.41
C ASP A 493 37.53 -12.97 10.26
N VAL A 494 36.43 -13.52 10.77
CA VAL A 494 35.21 -12.77 11.14
C VAL A 494 35.31 -12.42 12.62
N VAL A 495 35.68 -11.16 12.91
CA VAL A 495 35.54 -10.56 14.23
C VAL A 495 34.18 -9.86 14.31
N ASP A 496 33.41 -10.25 15.33
CA ASP A 496 32.20 -9.59 15.80
C ASP A 496 32.40 -8.09 16.03
N VAL A 497 31.64 -7.25 15.32
CA VAL A 497 31.36 -5.86 15.74
C VAL A 497 29.93 -5.51 15.35
N LYS A 498 28.98 -5.80 16.26
CA LYS A 498 27.69 -5.11 16.35
C LYS A 498 27.71 -4.24 17.59
N GLU A 499 28.20 -3.02 17.45
CA GLU A 499 27.79 -1.88 18.27
C GLU A 499 28.21 -0.59 17.57
N VAL A 500 27.55 0.52 17.90
CA VAL A 500 27.63 1.86 17.28
C VAL A 500 26.76 2.06 16.03
N LYS A 501 25.44 2.10 16.24
CA LYS A 501 24.57 3.16 15.67
C LYS A 501 23.43 3.47 16.64
N LYS A 502 23.72 4.33 17.60
CA LYS A 502 22.75 5.15 18.33
C LYS A 502 23.29 6.59 18.27
N GLU A 503 22.37 7.54 18.11
CA GLU A 503 22.54 9.01 18.04
C GLU A 503 22.48 9.65 16.65
N MET A 504 21.27 9.97 16.18
CA MET A 504 20.80 11.36 16.05
C MET A 504 19.29 11.40 15.77
N LYS A 505 18.66 12.45 16.28
CA LYS A 505 17.24 12.66 16.58
C LYS A 505 16.37 13.09 15.37
N PRO A 506 15.04 13.28 15.55
CA PRO A 506 14.03 13.28 14.50
C PRO A 506 13.65 14.69 14.02
N GLU A 507 13.77 14.98 12.72
CA GLU A 507 13.21 16.18 12.09
C GLU A 507 12.82 15.93 10.63
N ILE A 508 12.03 14.88 10.32
CA ILE A 508 11.49 14.70 8.94
C ILE A 508 10.00 14.25 8.95
N ALA A 509 9.36 14.14 10.12
CA ALA A 509 7.95 13.72 10.21
C ALA A 509 6.94 14.90 10.19
N SER A 510 7.40 16.16 10.15
CA SER A 510 6.54 17.35 10.16
C SER A 510 6.32 17.97 8.76
N SER A 511 7.11 17.58 7.76
CA SER A 511 7.08 18.18 6.41
C SER A 511 6.18 17.45 5.40
N LEU A 512 5.55 16.34 5.79
CA LEU A 512 4.68 15.54 4.91
C LEU A 512 3.17 15.68 5.21
N SER A 513 2.79 16.40 6.27
CA SER A 513 1.38 16.69 6.61
C SER A 513 0.91 18.10 6.25
N ALA A 514 1.78 18.96 5.72
CA ALA A 514 1.46 20.37 5.40
C ALA A 514 1.27 20.67 3.89
N LEU A 515 1.11 19.66 3.04
CA LEU A 515 0.97 19.80 1.58
C LEU A 515 -0.33 19.23 1.02
N ALA A 516 -1.31 18.91 1.87
CA ALA A 516 -2.61 18.37 1.46
C ALA A 516 -3.80 19.35 1.61
N GLU A 517 -3.55 20.61 1.96
CA GLU A 517 -4.60 21.64 2.09
C GLU A 517 -4.16 22.94 1.41
N TYR A 518 -4.23 23.02 0.08
CA TYR A 518 -4.44 24.28 -0.66
C TYR A 518 -4.63 24.00 -2.16
N SER A 519 -5.89 23.89 -2.61
CA SER A 519 -6.37 24.37 -3.94
C SER A 519 -7.77 23.80 -4.22
N SER A 520 -8.81 24.52 -3.77
CA SER A 520 -10.17 24.47 -4.32
C SER A 520 -10.97 25.66 -3.82
N SER A 521 -10.79 26.82 -4.46
CA SER A 521 -11.65 28.02 -4.51
C SER A 521 -10.81 29.07 -5.23
N SER A 522 -11.16 29.71 -6.34
CA SER A 522 -12.43 30.06 -6.99
C SER A 522 -12.09 30.42 -8.45
N GLU A 523 -12.98 30.18 -9.42
CA GLU A 523 -13.67 31.16 -10.31
C GLU A 523 -13.97 30.35 -11.60
N GLU A 524 -15.07 30.42 -12.34
CA GLU A 524 -16.28 31.27 -12.39
C GLU A 524 -17.30 30.54 -13.30
N GLU A 525 -18.56 30.49 -12.89
CA GLU A 525 -19.76 30.91 -13.67
C GLU A 525 -20.91 31.23 -12.71
#